data_AF-A0A3M7LWA9-F1
#
_entry.id   AF-A0A3M7LWA9-F1
#
_cell.length_a   1.000
_cell.length_b   1.000
_cell.length_c   1.000
_cell.angle_alpha   90.00
_cell.angle_beta   90.00
_cell.angle_gamma   90.00
#
_symmetry.space_group_name_H-M   'P 1'
#
loop_
_entity.id
_entity.type
_entity.pdbx_description
1 polymer ?
#
loop_
_entity_poly.entity_id
_entity_poly.type
_entity_poly.pdbx_seq_one_letter_code
_entity_poly.pdbx_strand_id
1 'polypeptide(L)'
;MSNDAAARDAGRHEAAEQEQELSEGNRAALLEGDGLDRGGTKPLLRLSSELIVAAEPFAATTEIPIQVTALAHWHTGTTNAATPIAASSITMTARIASGRLAQSALQALHPRPRPLSSALLPIGVHRDISSGKAKNNGNDDISNPILERYLRKKAKENHQATRKPPAPRQGGLSLSPSSFLLPEREIPEWRDDMSPEQKKALKEQHKQRQEEAKKEEQKALMDMTLDPNPEARKRLERRLVIASVKRHGRMTKAQKLARTERESLYKSHFLPTSTKKLQKVVNQIAGKTVSEALVQLRFSKKKVARDVIKGLEIAQNEAIAARGLGLAGESMAVARWEKQRNATDAGRPKDIWDYQTSEDKSDIANKEPKVQFHKDTLIQLKDGSKKIVRDPSEIYIDQAWVGPGASWSSVEFRARGATNRLKHRTTSFSVLLKEEKTRMRISDEIKKKRDNRKLWVALPDRPVTSQRQYCLW
;
A
#
# COMPACT_ATOMS: atom_id res chain seq x y z
N MET A 1 -31.14 -20.29 -52.29
CA MET A 1 -31.87 -19.98 -51.04
C MET A 1 -31.85 -21.19 -50.09
N SER A 2 -30.67 -21.67 -49.68
CA SER A 2 -30.59 -22.85 -48.78
C SER A 2 -29.41 -22.85 -47.80
N ASN A 3 -28.62 -21.78 -47.70
CA ASN A 3 -27.43 -21.77 -46.82
C ASN A 3 -27.54 -20.83 -45.59
N ASP A 4 -28.65 -20.12 -45.41
CA ASP A 4 -28.85 -19.20 -44.27
C ASP A 4 -29.61 -19.83 -43.08
N ALA A 5 -30.07 -21.08 -43.20
CA ALA A 5 -30.81 -21.76 -42.13
C ALA A 5 -29.89 -22.43 -41.10
N ALA A 6 -28.73 -22.94 -41.50
CA ALA A 6 -27.83 -23.69 -40.62
C ALA A 6 -27.08 -22.80 -39.60
N ALA A 7 -26.89 -21.51 -39.90
CA ALA A 7 -26.18 -20.58 -39.01
C ALA A 7 -27.04 -20.05 -37.84
N ARG A 8 -28.37 -20.19 -37.89
CA ARG A 8 -29.27 -19.74 -36.82
C ARG A 8 -29.52 -20.79 -35.73
N ASP A 9 -29.32 -22.07 -36.04
CA ASP A 9 -29.54 -23.17 -35.09
C ASP A 9 -28.33 -23.38 -34.15
N ALA A 10 -27.11 -23.13 -34.63
CA ALA A 10 -25.90 -23.25 -33.81
C ALA A 10 -25.88 -22.26 -32.63
N GLY A 11 -26.48 -21.07 -32.78
CA GLY A 11 -26.54 -20.05 -31.73
C GLY A 11 -27.59 -20.28 -30.63
N ARG A 12 -28.53 -21.22 -30.83
CA ARG A 12 -29.54 -21.56 -29.81
C ARG A 12 -29.08 -22.63 -28.84
N HIS A 13 -28.19 -23.53 -29.27
CA HIS A 13 -27.67 -24.58 -28.40
C HIS A 13 -26.61 -24.05 -27.41
N GLU A 14 -25.74 -23.11 -27.82
CA GLU A 14 -24.77 -22.48 -26.91
C GLU A 14 -25.41 -21.59 -25.82
N ALA A 15 -26.59 -21.02 -26.08
CA ALA A 15 -27.32 -20.23 -25.09
C ALA A 15 -28.04 -21.11 -24.04
N ALA A 16 -28.44 -22.33 -24.41
CA ALA A 16 -29.12 -23.26 -23.50
C ALA A 16 -28.15 -23.96 -22.53
N GLU A 17 -26.90 -24.20 -22.94
CA GLU A 17 -25.86 -24.76 -22.07
C GLU A 17 -25.39 -23.77 -20.99
N GLN A 18 -25.37 -22.47 -21.30
CA GLN A 18 -24.99 -21.43 -20.31
C GLN A 18 -26.05 -21.20 -19.22
N GLU A 19 -27.32 -21.51 -19.47
CA GLU A 19 -28.38 -21.41 -18.44
C GLU A 19 -28.46 -22.65 -17.52
N GLN A 20 -27.97 -23.82 -17.96
CA GLN A 20 -27.89 -25.01 -17.11
C GLN A 20 -26.73 -24.92 -16.09
N GLU A 21 -25.56 -24.40 -16.47
CA GLU A 21 -24.41 -24.25 -15.56
C GLU A 21 -24.64 -23.24 -14.42
N LEU A 22 -25.49 -22.22 -14.63
CA LEU A 22 -25.86 -21.25 -13.59
C LEU A 22 -26.87 -21.80 -12.56
N SER A 23 -27.56 -22.90 -12.87
CA SER A 23 -28.50 -23.55 -11.94
C SER A 23 -27.86 -24.59 -11.02
N GLU A 24 -26.76 -25.22 -11.46
CA GLU A 24 -26.05 -26.24 -10.68
C GLU A 24 -25.11 -25.63 -9.63
N GLY A 25 -24.57 -24.44 -9.89
CA GLY A 25 -23.73 -23.69 -8.95
C GLY A 25 -24.45 -23.24 -7.66
N ASN A 26 -25.78 -23.13 -7.68
CA ASN A 26 -26.59 -22.74 -6.50
C ASN A 26 -27.15 -23.94 -5.71
N ARG A 27 -26.94 -25.18 -6.18
CA ARG A 27 -27.41 -26.40 -5.51
C ARG A 27 -26.34 -27.04 -4.59
N ALA A 28 -25.09 -26.60 -4.69
CA ALA A 28 -23.97 -27.11 -3.89
C ALA A 28 -23.74 -26.38 -2.54
N ALA A 29 -24.57 -25.39 -2.18
CA ALA A 29 -24.42 -24.61 -0.95
C ALA A 29 -25.42 -24.98 0.17
N LEU A 30 -26.14 -26.10 0.05
CA LEU A 30 -27.22 -26.46 0.97
C LEU A 30 -27.23 -27.95 1.33
N LEU A 31 -26.10 -28.56 1.67
CA LEU A 31 -26.05 -29.89 2.29
C LEU A 31 -24.72 -30.04 3.07
N GLU A 32 -24.69 -29.52 4.30
CA GLU A 32 -23.83 -30.02 5.38
C GLU A 32 -24.43 -29.55 6.71
N GLY A 33 -25.37 -30.36 7.21
CA GLY A 33 -25.79 -30.38 8.60
C GLY A 33 -25.68 -31.82 9.08
N ASP A 34 -24.98 -32.05 10.19
CA ASP A 34 -25.48 -32.78 11.37
C ASP A 34 -24.34 -33.30 12.26
N GLY A 35 -24.43 -33.00 13.56
CA GLY A 35 -23.51 -33.50 14.58
C GLY A 35 -23.75 -32.92 15.98
N LEU A 36 -24.81 -33.40 16.63
CA LEU A 36 -25.20 -33.35 18.06
C LEU A 36 -24.15 -32.87 19.09
N ASP A 37 -24.56 -32.06 20.07
CA ASP A 37 -24.83 -32.63 21.40
C ASP A 37 -25.71 -31.74 22.32
N ARG A 38 -26.49 -32.43 23.16
CA ARG A 38 -27.55 -31.91 24.05
C ARG A 38 -27.01 -31.67 25.46
N GLY A 39 -27.57 -30.68 26.19
CA GLY A 39 -27.62 -30.75 27.66
C GLY A 39 -27.80 -29.44 28.43
N GLY A 40 -29.04 -29.18 28.90
CA GLY A 40 -29.40 -28.48 30.15
C GLY A 40 -29.01 -26.99 30.31
N THR A 41 -29.74 -26.08 30.94
CA THR A 41 -30.98 -26.06 31.74
C THR A 41 -31.34 -24.57 31.88
N LYS A 42 -32.63 -24.21 31.75
CA LYS A 42 -33.16 -22.87 32.13
C LYS A 42 -33.66 -22.90 33.58
N PRO A 43 -33.73 -21.73 34.24
CA PRO A 43 -34.99 -21.32 34.88
C PRO A 43 -35.37 -19.88 34.47
N LEU A 44 -36.57 -19.61 33.95
CA LEU A 44 -37.81 -19.30 34.68
C LEU A 44 -37.69 -18.11 35.66
N LEU A 45 -38.06 -16.92 35.19
CA LEU A 45 -38.85 -15.95 35.98
C LEU A 45 -39.82 -15.20 35.05
N ARG A 46 -41.12 -15.45 35.27
CA ARG A 46 -42.28 -14.71 34.80
C ARG A 46 -42.75 -13.84 35.96
N LEU A 47 -42.88 -12.53 35.75
CA LEU A 47 -43.79 -11.58 36.41
C LEU A 47 -43.79 -10.34 35.50
N SER A 48 -44.84 -9.61 35.17
CA SER A 48 -46.30 -9.73 35.26
C SER A 48 -46.82 -8.56 34.40
N SER A 49 -47.96 -8.77 33.76
CA SER A 49 -48.74 -7.84 32.94
C SER A 49 -49.37 -6.69 33.74
N GLU A 50 -49.93 -5.72 32.99
CA GLU A 50 -50.80 -4.57 33.35
C GLU A 50 -50.07 -3.21 33.20
N LEU A 51 -50.60 -2.15 32.56
CA LEU A 51 -51.97 -1.81 32.17
C LEU A 51 -51.91 -0.72 31.06
N ILE A 52 -52.91 -0.75 30.17
CA ILE A 52 -53.20 0.24 29.11
C ILE A 52 -53.96 1.43 29.74
N VAL A 53 -53.58 2.68 29.45
CA VAL A 53 -54.52 3.82 29.24
C VAL A 53 -53.90 4.84 28.27
N ALA A 54 -54.71 5.25 27.30
CA ALA A 54 -54.45 6.19 26.21
C ALA A 54 -54.33 7.66 26.65
N ALA A 55 -53.59 8.46 25.88
CA ALA A 55 -53.88 9.86 25.54
C ALA A 55 -52.86 10.43 24.53
N GLU A 56 -53.28 10.60 23.27
CA GLU A 56 -52.88 11.75 22.43
C GLU A 56 -53.84 12.93 22.74
N PRO A 57 -53.67 14.18 22.26
CA PRO A 57 -52.64 14.74 21.36
C PRO A 57 -52.03 16.07 21.86
N PHE A 58 -51.01 16.61 21.17
CA PHE A 58 -51.04 17.98 20.62
C PHE A 58 -49.76 18.33 19.83
N ALA A 59 -49.98 19.08 18.75
CA ALA A 59 -49.05 19.51 17.72
C ALA A 59 -47.96 20.48 18.20
N ALA A 60 -46.80 20.46 17.52
CA ALA A 60 -46.04 21.67 17.18
C ALA A 60 -44.98 21.36 16.10
N THR A 61 -45.31 21.75 14.88
CA THR A 61 -44.41 22.03 13.76
C THR A 61 -43.42 23.13 14.15
N THR A 62 -42.14 23.02 13.80
CA THR A 62 -41.31 24.16 13.34
C THR A 62 -39.97 23.67 12.77
N GLU A 63 -39.82 23.89 11.48
CA GLU A 63 -38.59 23.80 10.71
C GLU A 63 -37.66 24.97 11.06
N ILE A 64 -36.33 24.74 11.11
CA ILE A 64 -35.35 25.81 10.95
C ILE A 64 -34.28 25.36 9.93
N PRO A 65 -34.04 26.16 8.87
CA PRO A 65 -33.21 25.79 7.73
C PRO A 65 -31.71 26.03 7.95
N ILE A 66 -30.91 25.13 7.36
CA ILE A 66 -29.47 25.23 7.21
C ILE A 66 -29.17 26.18 6.04
N GLN A 67 -28.57 27.35 6.31
CA GLN A 67 -27.96 28.19 5.28
C GLN A 67 -26.48 27.81 5.09
N VAL A 68 -26.16 27.39 3.87
CA VAL A 68 -24.81 27.17 3.36
C VAL A 68 -24.31 28.48 2.74
N THR A 69 -23.28 29.09 3.33
CA THR A 69 -22.56 30.22 2.73
C THR A 69 -21.49 29.70 1.77
N ALA A 70 -21.67 30.01 0.49
CA ALA A 70 -20.69 29.74 -0.56
C ALA A 70 -19.66 30.89 -0.64
N LEU A 71 -18.38 30.56 -0.47
CA LEU A 71 -17.25 31.45 -0.67
C LEU A 71 -16.72 31.25 -2.10
N ALA A 72 -16.99 32.19 -3.00
CA ALA A 72 -16.40 32.24 -4.33
C ALA A 72 -15.21 33.20 -4.33
N HIS A 73 -14.00 32.68 -4.60
CA HIS A 73 -12.83 33.46 -4.97
C HIS A 73 -12.52 33.21 -6.45
N TRP A 74 -12.53 34.28 -7.23
CA TRP A 74 -11.96 34.38 -8.58
C TRP A 74 -10.52 34.90 -8.51
N HIS A 75 -9.71 34.62 -9.54
CA HIS A 75 -8.58 35.39 -10.13
C HIS A 75 -7.88 34.45 -11.15
N THR A 76 -7.57 34.77 -12.41
CA THR A 76 -6.90 35.95 -13.00
C THR A 76 -6.95 35.95 -14.54
N GLY A 77 -6.74 37.14 -15.14
CA GLY A 77 -6.25 37.39 -16.51
C GLY A 77 -6.49 38.86 -16.90
N THR A 78 -5.50 39.78 -16.77
CA THR A 78 -4.64 40.39 -17.84
C THR A 78 -5.45 40.96 -19.01
N THR A 79 -5.42 42.24 -19.42
CA THR A 79 -4.31 43.18 -19.74
C THR A 79 -4.80 44.63 -19.99
N ASN A 80 -3.87 45.60 -19.91
CA ASN A 80 -3.75 46.87 -20.66
C ASN A 80 -4.52 48.16 -20.29
N ALA A 81 -3.72 49.15 -19.87
CA ALA A 81 -3.60 50.54 -20.34
C ALA A 81 -4.85 51.45 -20.40
N ALA A 82 -4.88 52.47 -19.51
CA ALA A 82 -4.98 53.90 -19.86
C ALA A 82 -5.12 54.75 -18.57
N THR A 83 -4.23 55.72 -18.39
CA THR A 83 -4.38 56.91 -17.53
C THR A 83 -5.45 57.85 -18.12
N PRO A 84 -6.21 58.64 -17.34
CA PRO A 84 -5.69 59.93 -16.85
C PRO A 84 -6.23 60.47 -15.48
N ILE A 85 -5.40 61.35 -14.89
CA ILE A 85 -5.68 62.65 -14.24
C ILE A 85 -6.70 62.75 -13.07
N ALA A 86 -6.10 63.03 -11.90
CA ALA A 86 -6.49 63.95 -10.81
C ALA A 86 -7.98 64.24 -10.48
N ALA A 87 -8.37 63.93 -9.25
CA ALA A 87 -9.03 64.89 -8.34
C ALA A 87 -9.00 64.36 -6.90
N SER A 88 -8.40 65.17 -6.03
CA SER A 88 -8.41 65.07 -4.57
C SER A 88 -9.77 65.44 -3.99
N SER A 89 -10.32 64.60 -3.12
CA SER A 89 -11.25 65.04 -2.07
C SER A 89 -11.26 64.06 -0.90
N ILE A 90 -10.80 64.60 0.24
CA ILE A 90 -10.80 64.00 1.56
C ILE A 90 -12.22 64.14 2.11
N THR A 91 -12.85 63.03 2.52
CA THR A 91 -14.01 63.06 3.41
C THR A 91 -13.84 62.01 4.51
N MET A 92 -13.40 62.48 5.67
CA MET A 92 -13.46 61.73 6.92
C MET A 92 -14.91 61.68 7.41
N THR A 93 -15.43 60.49 7.70
CA THR A 93 -16.62 60.33 8.54
C THR A 93 -16.36 59.26 9.58
N ALA A 94 -16.06 59.72 10.80
CA ALA A 94 -16.04 58.91 12.00
C ALA A 94 -17.48 58.52 12.35
N ARG A 95 -17.77 57.21 12.38
CA ARG A 95 -18.97 56.68 13.04
C ARG A 95 -18.55 56.04 14.37
N ILE A 96 -18.79 56.79 15.44
CA ILE A 96 -18.77 56.32 16.82
C ILE A 96 -19.98 55.39 16.99
N ALA A 97 -19.75 54.15 17.42
CA ALA A 97 -20.81 53.24 17.84
C ALA A 97 -20.99 53.33 19.35
N SER A 98 -22.20 53.66 19.78
CA SER A 98 -22.65 53.71 21.15
C SER A 98 -22.92 52.30 21.71
N GLY A 99 -22.41 52.07 22.92
CA GLY A 99 -23.08 51.35 24.01
C GLY A 99 -23.52 49.90 23.81
N ARG A 100 -22.74 48.96 24.39
CA ARG A 100 -23.26 47.95 25.33
C ARG A 100 -22.23 47.67 26.41
N LEU A 101 -22.39 48.35 27.54
CA LEU A 101 -21.86 47.93 28.84
C LEU A 101 -22.74 46.80 29.39
N ALA A 102 -22.10 45.99 30.24
CA ALA A 102 -22.65 44.88 31.03
C ALA A 102 -22.74 43.52 30.31
N GLN A 103 -21.72 42.68 30.53
CA GLN A 103 -21.91 41.37 31.15
C GLN A 103 -20.59 40.78 31.70
N SER A 104 -20.65 40.52 33.00
CA SER A 104 -19.94 39.52 33.84
C SER A 104 -18.41 39.46 33.90
N ALA A 105 -17.89 40.15 34.91
CA ALA A 105 -16.61 39.92 35.58
C ALA A 105 -16.63 38.65 36.50
N LEU A 106 -16.91 37.47 35.93
CA LEU A 106 -16.85 36.19 36.66
C LEU A 106 -16.12 35.09 35.86
N GLN A 107 -15.00 35.43 35.23
CA GLN A 107 -14.12 34.46 34.55
C GLN A 107 -12.65 34.54 34.99
N ALA A 108 -12.35 35.23 36.10
CA ALA A 108 -10.98 35.47 36.56
C ALA A 108 -10.48 34.52 37.68
N LEU A 109 -11.29 33.56 38.15
CA LEU A 109 -10.94 32.73 39.32
C LEU A 109 -11.13 31.22 39.07
N HIS A 110 -10.76 30.71 37.90
CA HIS A 110 -10.61 29.26 37.71
C HIS A 110 -9.13 28.93 37.48
N PRO A 111 -8.46 28.22 38.40
CA PRO A 111 -7.10 27.76 38.17
C PRO A 111 -7.13 26.77 37.00
N ARG A 112 -6.50 27.14 35.88
CA ARG A 112 -6.27 26.22 34.77
C ARG A 112 -5.43 25.04 35.29
N PRO A 113 -5.87 23.78 35.16
CA PRO A 113 -4.99 22.66 35.43
C PRO A 113 -3.85 22.72 34.42
N ARG A 114 -2.63 22.94 34.91
CA ARG A 114 -1.42 22.73 34.12
C ARG A 114 -1.48 21.28 33.63
N PRO A 115 -1.28 20.97 32.34
CA PRO A 115 -1.00 19.59 31.98
C PRO A 115 0.27 19.22 32.75
N LEU A 116 0.14 18.27 33.67
CA LEU A 116 1.27 17.53 34.20
C LEU A 116 2.06 17.09 32.96
N SER A 117 3.27 17.62 32.80
CA SER A 117 4.27 17.03 31.94
C SER A 117 4.29 15.56 32.28
N SER A 118 3.70 14.73 31.42
CA SER A 118 3.88 13.31 31.47
C SER A 118 5.38 13.12 31.53
N ALA A 119 5.87 12.62 32.65
CA ALA A 119 7.23 12.17 32.77
C ALA A 119 7.47 11.31 31.53
N LEU A 120 8.28 11.83 30.61
CA LEU A 120 8.92 11.05 29.58
C LEU A 120 9.75 10.05 30.38
N LEU A 121 9.16 8.89 30.70
CA LEU A 121 9.95 7.72 30.98
C LEU A 121 10.78 7.54 29.72
N PRO A 122 12.12 7.65 29.79
CA PRO A 122 12.93 7.29 28.66
C PRO A 122 12.75 5.77 28.53
N ILE A 123 11.84 5.33 27.67
CA ILE A 123 11.97 4.04 27.00
C ILE A 123 13.06 4.23 25.93
N GLY A 124 14.21 4.69 26.38
CA GLY A 124 15.46 4.52 25.71
C GLY A 124 15.85 3.08 26.04
N VAL A 125 15.47 2.16 25.17
CA VAL A 125 16.37 1.05 24.91
C VAL A 125 17.69 1.74 24.58
N HIS A 126 18.62 1.76 25.52
CA HIS A 126 20.00 2.17 25.29
C HIS A 126 20.54 1.16 24.27
N ARG A 127 20.22 1.37 22.99
CA ARG A 127 21.06 0.91 21.89
C ARG A 127 22.41 1.47 22.23
N ASP A 128 23.38 0.60 22.42
CA ASP A 128 24.79 0.91 22.66
C ASP A 128 25.14 2.19 21.90
N ILE A 129 25.15 3.30 22.64
CA ILE A 129 25.60 4.56 22.08
C ILE A 129 27.07 4.30 21.90
N SER A 130 27.48 3.94 20.69
CA SER A 130 28.86 4.00 20.28
C SER A 130 29.25 5.48 20.25
N SER A 131 29.30 6.11 21.43
CA SER A 131 30.04 7.34 21.65
C SER A 131 31.43 7.05 21.10
N GLY A 132 31.86 7.91 20.17
CA GLY A 132 32.87 7.60 19.17
C GLY A 132 34.02 6.77 19.68
N LYS A 133 34.46 5.83 18.84
CA LYS A 133 35.70 5.05 18.97
C LYS A 133 36.74 5.88 19.72
N ALA A 134 36.89 5.65 21.02
CA ALA A 134 37.93 6.29 21.80
C ALA A 134 39.24 5.99 21.05
N LYS A 135 40.12 6.99 20.94
CA LYS A 135 41.49 6.70 20.52
C LYS A 135 42.04 5.77 21.59
N ASN A 136 41.98 4.46 21.36
CA ASN A 136 42.63 3.48 22.20
C ASN A 136 44.12 3.78 22.12
N ASN A 137 44.63 4.51 23.11
CA ASN A 137 45.98 4.26 23.58
C ASN A 137 45.99 2.77 23.94
N GLY A 138 46.90 1.99 23.36
CA GLY A 138 46.80 0.52 23.22
C GLY A 138 46.80 -0.32 24.50
N ASN A 139 46.38 0.22 25.65
CA ASN A 139 46.41 -0.45 26.95
C ASN A 139 45.06 -0.51 27.70
N ASP A 140 43.96 0.02 27.16
CA ASP A 140 42.65 -0.10 27.81
C ASP A 140 41.77 -1.12 27.05
N ASP A 141 41.72 -2.36 27.54
CA ASP A 141 40.78 -3.40 27.12
C ASP A 141 39.35 -3.01 27.57
N ILE A 142 38.73 -2.07 26.85
CA ILE A 142 37.32 -1.65 27.06
C ILE A 142 36.34 -2.74 26.56
N SER A 143 36.84 -3.88 26.10
CA SER A 143 36.04 -5.06 25.77
C SER A 143 35.34 -5.58 27.03
N ASN A 144 34.01 -5.48 27.09
CA ASN A 144 33.26 -6.15 28.14
C ASN A 144 33.35 -7.68 27.93
N PRO A 145 34.12 -8.42 28.76
CA PRO A 145 34.38 -9.84 28.51
C PRO A 145 33.11 -10.69 28.63
N ILE A 146 32.09 -10.20 29.36
CA ILE A 146 30.80 -10.85 29.49
C ILE A 146 30.02 -10.72 28.18
N LEU A 147 30.01 -9.53 27.58
CA LEU A 147 29.36 -9.27 26.30
C LEU A 147 30.04 -10.05 25.17
N GLU A 148 31.38 -10.10 25.15
CA GLU A 148 32.09 -10.92 24.16
C GLU A 148 31.81 -12.42 24.33
N ARG A 149 31.80 -12.92 25.57
CA ARG A 149 31.42 -14.31 25.85
C ARG A 149 29.99 -14.60 25.40
N TYR A 150 29.06 -13.68 25.66
CA TYR A 150 27.67 -13.78 25.24
C TYR A 150 27.53 -13.78 23.72
N LEU A 151 28.15 -12.83 23.01
CA LEU A 151 28.14 -12.76 21.56
C LEU A 151 28.84 -13.97 20.91
N ARG A 152 29.96 -14.44 21.46
CA ARG A 152 30.61 -15.69 21.01
C ARG A 152 29.72 -16.90 21.23
N LYS A 153 29.02 -16.98 22.36
CA LYS A 153 28.06 -18.05 22.64
C LYS A 153 26.91 -18.01 21.64
N LYS A 154 26.31 -16.83 21.41
CA LYS A 154 25.24 -16.62 20.41
C LYS A 154 25.70 -16.90 18.99
N ALA A 155 26.91 -16.49 18.62
CA ALA A 155 27.50 -16.81 17.32
C ALA A 155 27.71 -18.32 17.17
N LYS A 156 28.19 -19.02 18.20
CA LYS A 156 28.29 -20.49 18.20
C LYS A 156 26.93 -21.17 18.07
N GLU A 157 25.91 -20.70 18.80
CA GLU A 157 24.53 -21.17 18.68
C GLU A 157 23.98 -20.98 17.25
N ASN A 158 24.15 -19.78 16.65
CA ASN A 158 23.72 -19.49 15.28
C ASN A 158 24.52 -20.28 14.21
N HIS A 159 25.83 -20.45 14.42
CA HIS A 159 26.67 -21.26 13.55
C HIS A 159 26.34 -22.75 13.67
N GLN A 160 25.95 -23.27 14.84
CA GLN A 160 25.43 -24.62 15.05
C GLN A 160 24.00 -24.82 14.54
N ALA A 161 23.22 -23.74 14.36
CA ALA A 161 21.93 -23.81 13.70
C ALA A 161 22.05 -23.85 12.15
N THR A 162 23.03 -23.12 11.59
CA THR A 162 23.27 -23.03 10.13
C THR A 162 24.13 -24.18 9.59
N ARG A 163 25.22 -24.51 10.29
CA ARG A 163 25.82 -25.82 10.21
C ARG A 163 25.02 -26.68 11.17
N LYS A 164 24.00 -27.40 10.68
CA LYS A 164 23.65 -28.65 11.37
C LYS A 164 25.01 -29.34 11.58
N PRO A 165 25.46 -29.60 12.83
CA PRO A 165 26.64 -30.42 13.01
C PRO A 165 26.42 -31.68 12.14
N PRO A 166 27.46 -32.36 11.61
CA PRO A 166 27.26 -33.79 11.43
C PRO A 166 26.73 -34.22 12.79
N ALA A 167 25.44 -34.63 12.85
CA ALA A 167 24.89 -35.07 14.10
C ALA A 167 25.95 -36.01 14.65
N PRO A 168 26.39 -35.88 15.92
CA PRO A 168 27.22 -36.94 16.48
C PRO A 168 26.56 -38.22 16.01
N ARG A 169 27.34 -39.19 15.51
CA ARG A 169 26.82 -40.55 15.39
C ARG A 169 26.52 -40.99 16.84
N GLN A 170 25.51 -40.40 17.50
CA GLN A 170 24.56 -41.14 18.27
C GLN A 170 24.30 -42.31 17.34
N GLY A 171 24.79 -43.50 17.72
CA GLY A 171 24.41 -44.70 17.00
C GLY A 171 22.92 -44.57 16.80
N GLY A 172 22.50 -44.37 15.56
CA GLY A 172 21.12 -43.97 15.29
C GLY A 172 20.28 -45.00 15.99
N LEU A 173 19.43 -44.56 16.92
CA LEU A 173 18.49 -45.45 17.58
C LEU A 173 17.87 -46.26 16.46
N SER A 174 18.01 -47.60 16.53
CA SER A 174 17.75 -48.45 15.38
C SER A 174 16.41 -48.04 14.78
N LEU A 175 16.35 -47.67 13.51
CA LEU A 175 15.06 -47.49 12.82
C LEU A 175 14.36 -48.84 12.59
N SER A 176 14.81 -49.88 13.30
CA SER A 176 14.11 -51.14 13.45
C SER A 176 12.67 -50.84 13.89
N PRO A 177 11.67 -51.50 13.29
CA PRO A 177 10.26 -51.35 13.66
C PRO A 177 9.98 -51.57 15.16
N SER A 178 10.88 -52.26 15.87
CA SER A 178 10.79 -52.55 17.31
C SER A 178 11.33 -51.43 18.23
N SER A 179 11.90 -50.35 17.67
CA SER A 179 12.50 -49.29 18.48
C SER A 179 11.45 -48.40 19.15
N PHE A 180 11.61 -48.19 20.46
CA PHE A 180 10.70 -47.34 21.23
C PHE A 180 10.80 -45.86 20.88
N LEU A 181 11.90 -45.42 20.26
CA LEU A 181 12.24 -44.00 20.07
C LEU A 181 12.09 -43.55 18.61
N LEU A 182 11.06 -44.06 17.91
CA LEU A 182 10.72 -43.58 16.57
C LEU A 182 10.09 -42.17 16.67
N PRO A 183 10.55 -41.19 15.87
CA PRO A 183 9.94 -39.85 15.83
C PRO A 183 8.44 -39.87 15.50
N GLU A 184 7.98 -40.95 14.85
CA GLU A 184 6.57 -41.16 14.52
C GLU A 184 5.74 -41.49 15.76
N ARG A 185 6.30 -42.21 16.74
CA ARG A 185 5.64 -42.55 18.02
C ARG A 185 5.56 -41.38 18.99
N GLU A 186 6.34 -40.32 18.78
CA GLU A 186 6.24 -39.06 19.52
C GLU A 186 5.01 -38.23 19.08
N ILE A 187 4.44 -38.54 17.92
CA ILE A 187 3.21 -37.92 17.45
C ILE A 187 2.06 -38.38 18.36
N PRO A 188 1.34 -37.46 19.01
CA PRO A 188 0.19 -37.83 19.84
C PRO A 188 -0.79 -38.68 19.05
N GLU A 189 -1.32 -39.73 19.69
CA GLU A 189 -2.28 -40.69 19.09
C GLU A 189 -1.71 -41.59 17.98
N TRP A 190 -0.39 -41.59 17.77
CA TRP A 190 0.24 -42.55 16.88
C TRP A 190 0.09 -43.99 17.38
N ARG A 191 -0.43 -44.87 16.52
CA ARG A 191 -0.51 -46.32 16.74
C ARG A 191 -0.01 -47.06 15.51
N ASP A 192 0.69 -48.16 15.75
CA ASP A 192 1.30 -48.93 14.68
C ASP A 192 0.27 -49.70 13.84
N ASP A 193 -0.92 -49.97 14.37
CA ASP A 193 -2.00 -50.72 13.69
C ASP A 193 -2.89 -49.87 12.77
N MET A 194 -2.59 -48.57 12.63
CA MET A 194 -3.42 -47.63 11.87
C MET A 194 -3.20 -47.76 10.35
N SER A 195 -4.24 -47.42 9.58
CA SER A 195 -4.18 -47.31 8.12
C SER A 195 -3.08 -46.32 7.69
N PRO A 196 -2.36 -46.57 6.58
CA PRO A 196 -1.30 -45.69 6.09
C PRO A 196 -1.78 -44.26 5.78
N GLU A 197 -3.05 -44.09 5.40
CA GLU A 197 -3.65 -42.78 5.17
C GLU A 197 -3.85 -42.00 6.47
N GLN A 198 -4.31 -42.68 7.53
CA GLN A 198 -4.48 -42.09 8.86
C GLN A 198 -3.12 -41.69 9.46
N LYS A 199 -2.08 -42.52 9.26
CA LYS A 199 -0.70 -42.22 9.66
C LYS A 199 -0.15 -40.98 8.95
N LYS A 200 -0.40 -40.84 7.64
CA LYS A 200 -0.01 -39.64 6.88
C LYS A 200 -0.72 -38.39 7.39
N ALA A 201 -2.03 -38.47 7.59
CA ALA A 201 -2.82 -37.37 8.13
C ALA A 201 -2.31 -36.92 9.52
N LEU A 202 -2.02 -37.86 10.43
CA LEU A 202 -1.45 -37.54 11.76
C LEU A 202 -0.07 -36.88 11.66
N LYS A 203 0.81 -37.35 10.75
CA LYS A 203 2.10 -36.71 10.49
C LYS A 203 1.96 -35.29 9.98
N GLU A 204 1.02 -35.06 9.06
CA GLU A 204 0.73 -33.73 8.51
C GLU A 204 0.19 -32.79 9.58
N GLN A 205 -0.78 -33.25 10.38
CA GLN A 205 -1.32 -32.48 11.51
C GLN A 205 -0.24 -32.13 12.54
N HIS A 206 0.61 -33.09 12.90
CA HIS A 206 1.71 -32.84 13.84
C HIS A 206 2.73 -31.85 13.28
N LYS A 207 3.06 -31.95 11.99
CA LYS A 207 3.93 -31.00 11.30
C LYS A 207 3.32 -29.59 11.29
N GLN A 208 2.02 -29.46 10.99
CA GLN A 208 1.30 -28.19 11.05
C GLN A 208 1.35 -27.59 12.46
N ARG A 209 1.08 -28.40 13.51
CA ARG A 209 1.17 -27.97 14.90
C ARG A 209 2.58 -27.49 15.27
N GLN A 210 3.63 -28.19 14.84
CA GLN A 210 5.01 -27.74 15.06
C GLN A 210 5.33 -26.44 14.31
N GLU A 211 4.83 -26.27 13.08
CA GLU A 211 4.98 -25.04 12.32
C GLU A 211 4.24 -23.87 12.96
N GLU A 212 3.05 -24.10 13.51
CA GLU A 212 2.27 -23.12 14.26
C GLU A 212 3.00 -22.72 15.55
N ALA A 213 3.47 -23.66 16.36
CA ALA A 213 4.25 -23.38 17.55
C ALA A 213 5.51 -22.55 17.23
N LYS A 214 6.24 -22.90 16.17
CA LYS A 214 7.39 -22.10 15.70
C LYS A 214 7.00 -20.69 15.25
N LYS A 215 5.86 -20.54 14.59
CA LYS A 215 5.33 -19.22 14.20
C LYS A 215 4.95 -18.40 15.43
N GLU A 216 4.36 -19.02 16.46
CA GLU A 216 4.02 -18.37 17.73
C GLU A 216 5.28 -17.92 18.49
N GLU A 217 6.30 -18.78 18.57
CA GLU A 217 7.60 -18.41 19.15
C GLU A 217 8.25 -17.25 18.41
N GLN A 218 8.28 -17.30 17.07
CA GLN A 218 8.81 -16.20 16.24
C GLN A 218 8.01 -14.91 16.44
N LYS A 219 6.69 -15.01 16.53
CA LYS A 219 5.81 -13.88 16.83
C LYS A 219 6.14 -13.32 18.21
N ALA A 220 6.23 -14.14 19.25
CA ALA A 220 6.58 -13.71 20.60
C ALA A 220 7.95 -13.00 20.66
N LEU A 221 8.94 -13.50 19.91
CA LEU A 221 10.25 -12.84 19.78
C LEU A 221 10.16 -11.48 19.07
N MET A 222 9.28 -11.35 18.08
CA MET A 222 9.09 -10.12 17.30
C MET A 222 8.08 -9.15 17.92
N ASP A 223 7.21 -9.58 18.82
CA ASP A 223 6.08 -8.81 19.36
C ASP A 223 6.54 -7.51 20.02
N MET A 224 7.68 -7.53 20.74
CA MET A 224 8.25 -6.30 21.31
C MET A 224 8.63 -5.26 20.25
N THR A 225 9.03 -5.70 19.05
CA THR A 225 9.43 -4.83 17.93
C THR A 225 8.25 -4.45 17.05
N LEU A 226 7.33 -5.38 16.78
CA LEU A 226 6.17 -5.18 15.91
C LEU A 226 5.05 -4.39 16.61
N ASP A 227 4.74 -4.74 17.86
CA ASP A 227 3.62 -4.23 18.64
C ASP A 227 4.10 -3.64 19.99
N PRO A 228 4.88 -2.54 20.01
CA PRO A 228 5.42 -1.98 21.25
C PRO A 228 4.34 -1.44 22.21
N ASN A 229 3.13 -1.13 21.71
CA ASN A 229 2.00 -0.68 22.53
C ASN A 229 0.69 -1.36 22.09
N PRO A 230 0.34 -2.52 22.68
CA PRO A 230 -0.84 -3.28 22.28
C PRO A 230 -2.16 -2.60 22.65
N GLU A 231 -2.22 -1.80 23.72
CA GLU A 231 -3.44 -1.09 24.10
C GLU A 231 -3.85 -0.04 23.07
N ALA A 232 -2.88 0.75 22.59
CA ALA A 232 -3.12 1.76 21.58
C ALA A 232 -3.63 1.13 20.28
N ARG A 233 -3.06 -0.03 19.87
CA ARG A 233 -3.54 -0.81 18.73
C ARG A 233 -4.99 -1.25 18.93
N LYS A 234 -5.34 -1.85 20.08
CA LYS A 234 -6.72 -2.28 20.39
C LYS A 234 -7.73 -1.14 20.33
N ARG A 235 -7.38 0.05 20.87
CA ARG A 235 -8.24 1.24 20.79
C ARG A 235 -8.46 1.70 19.35
N LEU A 236 -7.40 1.68 18.54
CA LEU A 236 -7.46 2.01 17.11
C LEU A 236 -8.31 1.00 16.34
N GLU A 237 -8.13 -0.30 16.58
CA GLU A 237 -8.92 -1.38 15.97
C GLU A 237 -10.40 -1.24 16.28
N ARG A 238 -10.75 -1.05 17.55
CA ARG A 238 -12.14 -0.79 17.96
C ARG A 238 -12.72 0.40 17.19
N ARG A 239 -11.97 1.50 17.08
CA ARG A 239 -12.41 2.69 16.34
C ARG A 239 -12.62 2.38 14.85
N LEU A 240 -11.72 1.63 14.21
CA LEU A 240 -11.84 1.26 12.81
C LEU A 240 -13.02 0.32 12.56
N VAL A 241 -13.25 -0.66 13.45
CA VAL A 241 -14.39 -1.59 13.39
C VAL A 241 -15.71 -0.85 13.55
N ILE A 242 -15.82 0.06 14.53
CA ILE A 242 -17.01 0.90 14.69
C ILE A 242 -17.23 1.75 13.43
N ALA A 243 -16.17 2.32 12.85
CA ALA A 243 -16.27 3.11 11.63
C ALA A 243 -16.70 2.27 10.41
N SER A 244 -16.27 1.00 10.30
CA SER A 244 -16.71 0.10 9.23
C SER A 244 -18.17 -0.32 9.41
N VAL A 245 -18.58 -0.63 10.64
CA VAL A 245 -19.98 -0.97 10.98
C VAL A 245 -20.90 0.22 10.70
N LYS A 246 -20.51 1.45 11.07
CA LYS A 246 -21.27 2.67 10.79
C LYS A 246 -21.48 2.93 9.29
N ARG A 247 -20.57 2.46 8.44
CA ARG A 247 -20.70 2.53 6.97
C ARG A 247 -21.37 1.31 6.36
N HIS A 248 -21.84 0.36 7.17
CA HIS A 248 -22.42 -0.91 6.74
C HIS A 248 -21.49 -1.65 5.75
N GLY A 249 -20.17 -1.60 5.98
CA GLY A 249 -19.18 -2.23 5.10
C GLY A 249 -18.92 -1.49 3.76
N ARG A 250 -19.56 -0.35 3.47
CA ARG A 250 -19.31 0.43 2.25
C ARG A 250 -17.89 1.03 2.27
N MET A 251 -17.07 0.65 1.30
CA MET A 251 -15.70 1.16 1.14
C MET A 251 -15.67 2.50 0.41
N THR A 252 -14.76 3.39 0.83
CA THR A 252 -14.47 4.61 0.07
C THR A 252 -13.63 4.29 -1.16
N LYS A 253 -13.64 5.17 -2.18
CA LYS A 253 -12.79 5.03 -3.36
C LYS A 253 -11.32 4.85 -2.97
N ALA A 254 -10.82 5.66 -2.03
CA ALA A 254 -9.44 5.57 -1.55
C ALA A 254 -9.11 4.20 -0.91
N GLN A 255 -10.02 3.64 -0.12
CA GLN A 255 -9.84 2.30 0.47
C GLN A 255 -9.86 1.20 -0.60
N LYS A 256 -10.73 1.33 -1.61
CA LYS A 256 -10.79 0.39 -2.74
C LYS A 256 -9.47 0.41 -3.50
N LEU A 257 -8.96 1.59 -3.83
CA LEU A 257 -7.68 1.76 -4.54
C LEU A 257 -6.50 1.20 -3.74
N ALA A 258 -6.40 1.52 -2.45
CA ALA A 258 -5.33 1.02 -1.59
C ALA A 258 -5.31 -0.52 -1.47
N ARG A 259 -6.46 -1.17 -1.65
CA ARG A 259 -6.57 -2.63 -1.67
C ARG A 259 -6.23 -3.24 -3.03
N THR A 260 -6.55 -2.55 -4.13
CA THR A 260 -6.45 -3.11 -5.50
C THR A 260 -5.20 -2.72 -6.26
N GLU A 261 -4.57 -1.60 -5.89
CA GLU A 261 -3.41 -1.02 -6.58
C GLU A 261 -2.20 -1.08 -5.64
N ARG A 262 -1.09 -1.63 -6.15
CA ARG A 262 0.17 -1.65 -5.42
C ARG A 262 0.92 -0.36 -5.67
N GLU A 263 1.49 0.19 -4.61
CA GLU A 263 2.40 1.32 -4.66
C GLU A 263 3.61 1.06 -3.76
N SER A 264 4.76 1.63 -4.11
CA SER A 264 5.96 1.63 -3.28
C SER A 264 6.54 3.03 -3.23
N LEU A 265 6.71 3.56 -2.02
CA LEU A 265 7.33 4.87 -1.79
C LEU A 265 8.78 4.65 -1.37
N TYR A 266 9.70 5.11 -2.21
CA TYR A 266 11.12 5.11 -1.94
C TYR A 266 11.62 6.50 -1.59
N LYS A 267 12.55 6.59 -0.64
CA LYS A 267 13.26 7.82 -0.29
C LYS A 267 14.76 7.56 -0.29
N SER A 268 15.50 8.37 -1.05
CA SER A 268 16.95 8.27 -1.12
C SER A 268 17.62 8.73 0.17
N HIS A 269 18.88 8.33 0.36
CA HIS A 269 19.78 8.98 1.29
C HIS A 269 20.04 10.45 0.89
N PHE A 270 20.69 11.21 1.77
CA PHE A 270 21.05 12.59 1.48
C PHE A 270 22.19 12.65 0.45
N LEU A 271 21.94 13.39 -0.63
CA LEU A 271 22.87 13.67 -1.72
C LEU A 271 23.49 15.06 -1.53
N PRO A 272 24.79 15.24 -1.82
CA PRO A 272 25.48 16.53 -1.71
C PRO A 272 25.16 17.44 -2.91
N THR A 273 23.88 17.79 -3.07
CA THR A 273 23.40 18.64 -4.16
C THR A 273 22.30 19.57 -3.68
N SER A 274 21.95 20.54 -4.52
CA SER A 274 20.87 21.49 -4.26
C SER A 274 19.54 20.97 -4.80
N THR A 275 18.43 21.34 -4.15
CA THR A 275 17.08 20.91 -4.53
C THR A 275 16.79 21.27 -5.98
N LYS A 276 17.16 22.48 -6.39
CA LYS A 276 16.98 22.97 -7.77
C LYS A 276 17.72 22.12 -8.81
N LYS A 277 18.92 21.65 -8.49
CA LYS A 277 19.75 20.84 -9.42
C LYS A 277 19.17 19.43 -9.55
N LEU A 278 18.80 18.82 -8.43
CA LEU A 278 18.19 17.49 -8.39
C LEU A 278 16.80 17.48 -9.02
N GLN A 279 15.99 18.52 -8.79
CA GLN A 279 14.64 18.65 -9.36
C GLN A 279 14.64 18.58 -10.90
N LYS A 280 15.68 19.14 -11.55
CA LYS A 280 15.81 19.09 -13.02
C LYS A 280 16.06 17.67 -13.56
N VAL A 281 16.52 16.73 -12.73
CA VAL A 281 16.66 15.31 -13.10
C VAL A 281 15.36 14.58 -12.78
N VAL A 282 14.82 14.82 -11.58
CA VAL A 282 13.61 14.16 -11.07
C VAL A 282 12.38 14.47 -11.96
N ASN A 283 12.22 15.70 -12.42
CA ASN A 283 11.15 16.05 -13.37
C ASN A 283 11.27 15.35 -14.72
N GLN A 284 12.48 14.98 -15.14
CA GLN A 284 12.71 14.32 -16.44
C GLN A 284 12.26 12.85 -16.42
N ILE A 285 12.27 12.21 -15.24
CA ILE A 285 11.90 10.80 -15.06
C ILE A 285 10.46 10.62 -14.58
N ALA A 286 9.84 11.68 -14.02
CA ALA A 286 8.45 11.64 -13.60
C ALA A 286 7.54 11.24 -14.79
N GLY A 287 6.69 10.23 -14.59
CA GLY A 287 5.79 9.74 -15.63
C GLY A 287 6.42 8.77 -16.64
N LYS A 288 7.70 8.41 -16.52
CA LYS A 288 8.30 7.35 -17.34
C LYS A 288 8.20 5.99 -16.67
N THR A 289 8.33 4.91 -17.45
CA THR A 289 8.56 3.58 -16.86
C THR A 289 9.93 3.55 -16.19
N VAL A 290 10.14 2.63 -15.24
CA VAL A 290 11.46 2.54 -14.56
C VAL A 290 12.57 2.23 -15.57
N SER A 291 12.31 1.35 -16.54
CA SER A 291 13.24 1.00 -17.63
C SER A 291 13.60 2.22 -18.49
N GLU A 292 12.60 2.96 -18.97
CA GLU A 292 12.80 4.20 -19.73
C GLU A 292 13.57 5.26 -18.92
N ALA A 293 13.25 5.40 -17.64
CA ALA A 293 13.93 6.34 -16.75
C ALA A 293 15.41 5.99 -16.57
N LEU A 294 15.74 4.71 -16.38
CA LEU A 294 17.13 4.26 -16.26
C LEU A 294 17.93 4.56 -17.54
N VAL A 295 17.35 4.29 -18.72
CA VAL A 295 17.97 4.63 -20.01
C VAL A 295 18.21 6.15 -20.10
N GLN A 296 17.21 6.96 -19.74
CA GLN A 296 17.30 8.42 -19.80
C GLN A 296 18.36 8.99 -18.86
N LEU A 297 18.51 8.41 -17.67
CA LEU A 297 19.52 8.82 -16.71
C LEU A 297 20.92 8.37 -17.11
N ARG A 298 21.06 7.18 -17.72
CA ARG A 298 22.35 6.65 -18.21
C ARG A 298 23.02 7.61 -19.19
N PHE A 299 22.24 8.21 -20.08
CA PHE A 299 22.73 9.20 -21.06
C PHE A 299 22.68 10.65 -20.56
N SER A 300 22.35 10.88 -19.29
CA SER A 300 22.30 12.23 -18.74
C SER A 300 23.70 12.73 -18.38
N LYS A 301 24.07 13.91 -18.89
CA LYS A 301 25.34 14.60 -18.55
C LYS A 301 25.42 15.08 -17.09
N LYS A 302 24.31 15.05 -16.34
CA LYS A 302 24.24 15.59 -14.97
C LYS A 302 24.88 14.60 -14.00
N LYS A 303 25.88 15.02 -13.21
CA LYS A 303 26.53 14.18 -12.18
C LYS A 303 25.52 13.47 -11.26
N VAL A 304 24.50 14.21 -10.84
CA VAL A 304 23.43 13.72 -9.94
C VAL A 304 22.63 12.57 -10.54
N ALA A 305 22.59 12.40 -11.87
CA ALA A 305 21.86 11.30 -12.51
C ALA A 305 22.41 9.93 -12.09
N ARG A 306 23.72 9.81 -11.84
CA ARG A 306 24.34 8.57 -11.38
C ARG A 306 23.81 8.12 -10.02
N ASP A 307 23.59 9.07 -9.12
CA ASP A 307 23.04 8.79 -7.79
C ASP A 307 21.54 8.44 -7.87
N VAL A 308 20.82 9.08 -8.80
CA VAL A 308 19.40 8.77 -9.05
C VAL A 308 19.23 7.38 -9.66
N ILE A 309 20.12 6.93 -10.54
CA ILE A 309 20.13 5.56 -11.08
C ILE A 309 20.20 4.54 -9.94
N LYS A 310 21.20 4.67 -9.06
CA LYS A 310 21.37 3.78 -7.90
C LYS A 310 20.13 3.76 -7.01
N GLY A 311 19.56 4.94 -6.73
CA GLY A 311 18.34 5.01 -5.93
C GLY A 311 17.12 4.42 -6.63
N LEU A 312 17.01 4.50 -7.96
CA LEU A 312 15.93 3.85 -8.72
C LEU A 312 16.08 2.33 -8.76
N GLU A 313 17.29 1.80 -8.90
CA GLU A 313 17.56 0.36 -8.82
C GLU A 313 17.17 -0.19 -7.45
N ILE A 314 17.57 0.50 -6.37
CA ILE A 314 17.16 0.14 -5.00
C ILE A 314 15.63 0.22 -4.86
N ALA A 315 15.00 1.30 -5.34
CA ALA A 315 13.55 1.47 -5.28
C ALA A 315 12.80 0.35 -6.02
N GLN A 316 13.31 -0.06 -7.18
CA GLN A 316 12.75 -1.16 -7.96
C GLN A 316 12.86 -2.48 -7.20
N ASN A 317 14.04 -2.79 -6.66
CA ASN A 317 14.26 -4.01 -5.89
C ASN A 317 13.38 -4.06 -4.63
N GLU A 318 13.27 -2.95 -3.91
CA GLU A 318 12.37 -2.83 -2.77
C GLU A 318 10.89 -2.96 -3.18
N ALA A 319 10.49 -2.38 -4.31
CA ALA A 319 9.11 -2.51 -4.81
C ALA A 319 8.76 -3.95 -5.20
N ILE A 320 9.69 -4.67 -5.83
CA ILE A 320 9.51 -6.08 -6.19
C ILE A 320 9.47 -6.93 -4.92
N ALA A 321 10.46 -6.79 -4.04
CA ALA A 321 10.59 -7.64 -2.85
C ALA A 321 9.51 -7.36 -1.78
N ALA A 322 9.26 -6.09 -1.45
CA ALA A 322 8.36 -5.73 -0.35
C ALA A 322 6.89 -5.65 -0.76
N ARG A 323 6.60 -5.29 -2.02
CA ARG A 323 5.23 -5.03 -2.49
C ARG A 323 4.79 -5.95 -3.64
N GLY A 324 5.71 -6.73 -4.22
CA GLY A 324 5.40 -7.64 -5.32
C GLY A 324 5.04 -6.94 -6.63
N LEU A 325 5.51 -5.70 -6.86
CA LEU A 325 5.28 -5.00 -8.13
C LEU A 325 6.01 -5.72 -9.28
N GLY A 326 5.43 -5.71 -10.49
CA GLY A 326 6.11 -6.19 -11.70
C GLY A 326 6.15 -7.71 -11.90
N LEU A 327 5.84 -8.52 -10.88
CA LEU A 327 5.97 -9.98 -10.94
C LEU A 327 4.94 -10.68 -11.86
N ALA A 328 3.72 -10.14 -11.98
CA ALA A 328 2.68 -10.76 -12.80
C ALA A 328 3.01 -10.75 -14.30
N GLY A 329 3.93 -9.88 -14.71
CA GLY A 329 4.38 -9.76 -16.08
C GLY A 329 5.61 -10.60 -16.39
N GLU A 330 6.29 -11.21 -15.41
CA GLU A 330 7.55 -11.92 -15.65
C GLU A 330 7.33 -13.19 -16.47
N SER A 331 6.34 -14.01 -16.12
CA SER A 331 5.95 -15.17 -16.93
C SER A 331 5.42 -14.76 -18.32
N MET A 332 4.70 -13.64 -18.43
CA MET A 332 4.25 -13.08 -19.71
C MET A 332 5.42 -12.57 -20.56
N ALA A 333 6.40 -11.92 -19.94
CA ALA A 333 7.56 -11.34 -20.61
C ALA A 333 8.50 -12.44 -21.09
N VAL A 334 8.72 -13.48 -20.27
CA VAL A 334 9.45 -14.70 -20.65
C VAL A 334 8.72 -15.39 -21.81
N ALA A 335 7.43 -15.66 -21.69
CA ALA A 335 6.64 -16.28 -22.77
C ALA A 335 6.64 -15.43 -24.06
N ARG A 336 6.57 -14.10 -23.95
CA ARG A 336 6.67 -13.17 -25.11
C ARG A 336 8.06 -13.24 -25.74
N TRP A 337 9.12 -13.23 -24.92
CA TRP A 337 10.50 -13.30 -25.38
C TRP A 337 10.81 -14.65 -26.04
N GLU A 338 10.38 -15.76 -25.44
CA GLU A 338 10.46 -17.10 -26.00
C GLU A 338 9.69 -17.20 -27.32
N LYS A 339 8.48 -16.64 -27.40
CA LYS A 339 7.71 -16.59 -28.65
C LYS A 339 8.41 -15.75 -29.73
N GLN A 340 9.01 -14.61 -29.38
CA GLN A 340 9.81 -13.79 -30.30
C GLN A 340 11.06 -14.53 -30.77
N ARG A 341 11.79 -15.21 -29.88
CA ARG A 341 12.94 -16.04 -30.25
C ARG A 341 12.51 -17.20 -31.14
N ASN A 342 11.54 -18.01 -30.73
CA ASN A 342 11.04 -19.13 -31.52
C ASN A 342 10.56 -18.69 -32.91
N ALA A 343 9.92 -17.53 -33.06
CA ALA A 343 9.55 -16.98 -34.36
C ALA A 343 10.76 -16.51 -35.20
N THR A 344 11.80 -15.97 -34.56
CA THR A 344 13.06 -15.58 -35.20
C THR A 344 13.90 -16.80 -35.61
N ASP A 345 13.80 -17.86 -34.81
CA ASP A 345 14.53 -19.12 -34.95
C ASP A 345 13.79 -20.12 -35.86
N ALA A 346 12.50 -19.90 -36.18
CA ALA A 346 11.63 -20.74 -37.02
C ALA A 346 12.09 -20.94 -38.49
N GLY A 347 13.31 -20.56 -38.84
CA GLY A 347 13.94 -20.83 -40.13
C GLY A 347 15.46 -20.96 -40.05
N ARG A 348 16.07 -20.91 -38.86
CA ARG A 348 17.50 -21.21 -38.66
C ARG A 348 17.60 -22.68 -38.26
N PRO A 349 18.49 -23.47 -38.89
CA PRO A 349 18.82 -24.78 -38.32
C PRO A 349 19.27 -24.55 -36.88
N LYS A 350 18.61 -25.19 -35.93
CA LYS A 350 18.99 -25.12 -34.52
C LYS A 350 20.40 -25.70 -34.43
N ASP A 351 21.38 -24.86 -34.09
CA ASP A 351 22.79 -25.27 -34.08
C ASP A 351 22.94 -26.54 -33.24
N ILE A 352 23.48 -27.58 -33.87
CA ILE A 352 23.61 -28.97 -33.38
C ILE A 352 24.57 -29.08 -32.17
N TRP A 353 25.06 -27.95 -31.65
CA TRP A 353 26.12 -27.85 -30.64
C TRP A 353 25.63 -27.58 -29.21
N ASP A 354 24.32 -27.63 -28.95
CA ASP A 354 23.79 -27.70 -27.59
C ASP A 354 23.87 -29.14 -27.03
N TYR A 355 25.09 -29.70 -26.95
CA TYR A 355 25.31 -30.99 -26.29
C TYR A 355 25.41 -30.79 -24.77
N GLN A 356 24.58 -31.54 -24.04
CA GLN A 356 24.58 -31.75 -22.59
C GLN A 356 24.03 -30.61 -21.71
N THR A 357 22.71 -30.41 -21.73
CA THR A 357 21.99 -30.12 -20.47
C THR A 357 20.62 -30.78 -20.47
N SER A 358 20.42 -31.61 -19.44
CA SER A 358 19.24 -32.40 -19.04
C SER A 358 18.84 -33.58 -19.93
N GLU A 359 19.10 -34.77 -19.39
CA GLU A 359 18.31 -35.98 -19.62
C GLU A 359 16.81 -35.66 -19.51
N ASP A 360 16.04 -36.26 -20.42
CA ASP A 360 14.59 -36.21 -20.48
C ASP A 360 13.95 -36.52 -19.12
N LYS A 361 13.55 -35.46 -18.39
CA LYS A 361 12.49 -35.56 -17.38
C LYS A 361 11.17 -35.25 -18.07
N SER A 362 10.71 -36.17 -18.92
CA SER A 362 9.44 -36.08 -19.64
C SER A 362 8.20 -36.24 -18.76
N ASP A 363 8.36 -36.64 -17.48
CA ASP A 363 7.23 -37.15 -16.69
C ASP A 363 6.77 -36.23 -15.55
N ILE A 364 7.40 -35.07 -15.38
CA ILE A 364 6.80 -34.00 -14.58
C ILE A 364 6.03 -33.15 -15.58
N ALA A 365 4.72 -33.34 -15.65
CA ALA A 365 3.83 -32.41 -16.31
C ALA A 365 4.04 -31.03 -15.68
N ASN A 366 4.94 -30.23 -16.26
CA ASN A 366 5.12 -28.83 -15.95
C ASN A 366 3.79 -28.18 -16.26
N LYS A 367 2.94 -28.09 -15.24
CA LYS A 367 1.69 -27.37 -15.30
C LYS A 367 2.06 -25.90 -15.34
N GLU A 368 2.51 -25.44 -16.51
CA GLU A 368 2.83 -24.05 -16.74
C GLU A 368 1.63 -23.25 -16.26
N PRO A 369 1.83 -22.28 -15.35
CA PRO A 369 0.72 -21.49 -14.86
C PRO A 369 0.08 -20.83 -16.07
N LYS A 370 -1.23 -21.06 -16.29
CA LYS A 370 -1.99 -20.44 -17.37
C LYS A 370 -1.92 -18.92 -17.17
N VAL A 371 -0.97 -18.27 -17.83
CA VAL A 371 -0.78 -16.84 -17.67
C VAL A 371 -1.88 -16.12 -18.42
N GLN A 372 -2.57 -15.20 -17.74
CA GLN A 372 -3.66 -14.45 -18.34
C GLN A 372 -3.10 -13.51 -19.40
N PHE A 373 -3.37 -13.80 -20.67
CA PHE A 373 -2.94 -12.95 -21.78
C PHE A 373 -3.67 -11.60 -21.71
N HIS A 374 -2.94 -10.52 -21.45
CA HIS A 374 -3.47 -9.16 -21.50
C HIS A 374 -3.37 -8.62 -22.93
N LYS A 375 -4.47 -8.02 -23.41
CA LYS A 375 -4.52 -7.36 -24.71
C LYS A 375 -3.77 -6.03 -24.62
N ASP A 376 -3.02 -5.69 -25.67
CA ASP A 376 -2.39 -4.38 -25.81
C ASP A 376 -3.48 -3.29 -25.76
N THR A 377 -3.39 -2.42 -24.76
CA THR A 377 -4.39 -1.35 -24.54
C THR A 377 -3.78 0.01 -24.83
N LEU A 378 -4.40 0.76 -25.74
CA LEU A 378 -4.04 2.15 -25.98
C LEU A 378 -4.69 3.01 -24.90
N ILE A 379 -3.88 3.57 -24.01
CA ILE A 379 -4.30 4.45 -22.93
C ILE A 379 -3.96 5.90 -23.23
N GLN A 380 -4.69 6.82 -22.61
CA GLN A 380 -4.32 8.22 -22.57
C GLN A 380 -3.78 8.60 -21.19
N LEU A 381 -2.55 9.13 -21.17
CA LEU A 381 -1.92 9.64 -19.97
C LEU A 381 -2.54 10.98 -19.55
N LYS A 382 -2.27 11.40 -18.31
CA LYS A 382 -2.76 12.67 -17.76
C LYS A 382 -2.29 13.89 -18.56
N ASP A 383 -1.12 13.79 -19.17
CA ASP A 383 -0.51 14.83 -20.01
C ASP A 383 -1.14 14.89 -21.41
N GLY A 384 -2.06 13.97 -21.73
CA GLY A 384 -2.76 13.90 -23.01
C GLY A 384 -2.08 12.99 -24.04
N SER A 385 -0.83 12.59 -23.83
CA SER A 385 -0.10 11.63 -24.67
C SER A 385 -0.77 10.25 -24.65
N LYS A 386 -0.67 9.54 -25.78
CA LYS A 386 -1.17 8.17 -25.92
C LYS A 386 -0.01 7.20 -25.71
N LYS A 387 -0.23 6.14 -24.93
CA LYS A 387 0.75 5.07 -24.69
C LYS A 387 0.08 3.72 -24.93
N ILE A 388 0.80 2.79 -25.53
CA ILE A 388 0.36 1.39 -25.64
C ILE A 388 0.88 0.65 -24.42
N VAL A 389 -0.02 0.10 -23.62
CA VAL A 389 0.29 -0.72 -22.46
C VAL A 389 0.20 -2.17 -22.88
N ARG A 390 1.34 -2.85 -22.84
CA ARG A 390 1.47 -4.28 -23.11
C ARG A 390 1.26 -5.10 -21.84
N ASP A 391 1.91 -4.67 -20.75
CA ASP A 391 1.89 -5.38 -19.48
C ASP A 391 1.32 -4.46 -18.38
N PRO A 392 0.16 -4.79 -17.78
CA PRO A 392 -0.47 -3.92 -16.77
C PRO A 392 0.30 -3.88 -15.44
N SER A 393 1.18 -4.86 -15.19
CA SER A 393 2.03 -4.92 -14.01
C SER A 393 3.34 -4.14 -14.17
N GLU A 394 3.63 -3.60 -15.36
CA GLU A 394 4.87 -2.86 -15.60
C GLU A 394 5.01 -1.68 -14.60
N ILE A 395 6.21 -1.54 -14.04
CA ILE A 395 6.47 -0.54 -13.00
C ILE A 395 6.77 0.81 -13.67
N TYR A 396 6.04 1.84 -13.24
CA TYR A 396 6.28 3.21 -13.67
C TYR A 396 6.42 4.17 -12.48
N ILE A 397 7.03 5.32 -12.76
CA ILE A 397 7.21 6.40 -11.81
C ILE A 397 5.97 7.31 -11.87
N ASP A 398 5.11 7.21 -10.86
CA ASP A 398 3.89 8.03 -10.76
C ASP A 398 4.19 9.45 -10.34
N GLN A 399 4.95 9.57 -9.26
CA GLN A 399 5.36 10.85 -8.71
C GLN A 399 6.84 10.78 -8.37
N ALA A 400 7.54 11.90 -8.59
CA ALA A 400 8.91 12.03 -8.16
C ALA A 400 9.13 13.48 -7.71
N TRP A 401 9.67 13.66 -6.51
CA TRP A 401 9.91 14.98 -5.92
C TRP A 401 11.19 15.01 -5.09
N VAL A 402 11.62 16.21 -4.71
CA VAL A 402 12.86 16.44 -3.98
C VAL A 402 12.59 17.12 -2.64
N GLY A 403 13.22 16.59 -1.59
CA GLY A 403 13.20 17.16 -0.25
C GLY A 403 14.54 17.77 0.16
N PRO A 404 14.55 18.88 0.93
CA PRO A 404 15.76 19.38 1.54
C PRO A 404 16.29 18.41 2.60
N GLY A 405 17.61 18.29 2.72
CA GLY A 405 18.30 17.56 3.77
C GLY A 405 19.01 18.50 4.75
N ALA A 406 19.94 17.93 5.51
CA ALA A 406 20.81 18.70 6.40
C ALA A 406 21.60 19.76 5.62
N SER A 407 21.82 20.91 6.25
CA SER A 407 22.58 21.99 5.65
C SER A 407 23.50 22.62 6.66
N TRP A 408 24.74 22.88 6.26
CA TRP A 408 25.70 23.65 7.03
C TRP A 408 26.05 24.94 6.29
N SER A 409 26.66 25.87 7.00
CA SER A 409 27.09 27.13 6.41
C SER A 409 28.55 27.40 6.68
N SER A 410 29.23 27.95 5.69
CA SER A 410 30.58 28.46 5.79
C SER A 410 30.59 29.96 5.54
N VAL A 411 31.59 30.63 6.08
CA VAL A 411 31.81 32.06 5.90
C VAL A 411 32.53 32.30 4.57
N GLU A 412 32.05 33.24 3.77
CA GLU A 412 32.67 33.66 2.51
C GLU A 412 33.14 35.11 2.65
N PHE A 413 34.45 35.30 2.77
CA PHE A 413 35.07 36.62 2.89
C PHE A 413 35.10 37.32 1.54
N ARG A 414 34.66 38.59 1.50
CA ARG A 414 34.69 39.45 0.31
C ARG A 414 35.56 40.68 0.56
N ALA A 415 35.84 41.42 -0.52
CA ALA A 415 36.56 42.68 -0.43
C ALA A 415 35.82 43.69 0.47
N ARG A 416 36.58 44.66 1.00
CA ARG A 416 36.07 45.75 1.88
C ARG A 416 35.44 45.26 3.18
N GLY A 417 35.95 44.19 3.77
CA GLY A 417 35.48 43.64 5.05
C GLY A 417 34.07 43.02 5.01
N ALA A 418 33.44 42.90 3.83
CA ALA A 418 32.13 42.29 3.70
C ALA A 418 32.22 40.76 3.86
N THR A 419 31.28 40.18 4.59
CA THR A 419 31.26 38.74 4.88
C THR A 419 29.90 38.14 4.56
N ASN A 420 29.88 37.18 3.64
CA ASN A 420 28.68 36.44 3.26
C ASN A 420 28.63 35.08 3.98
N ARG A 421 27.43 34.48 4.02
CA ARG A 421 27.22 33.12 4.52
C ARG A 421 26.87 32.17 3.39
N LEU A 422 27.83 31.34 2.97
CA LEU A 422 27.62 30.30 1.97
C LEU A 422 26.92 29.09 2.60
N LYS A 423 25.80 28.65 2.02
CA LYS A 423 25.03 27.51 2.54
C LYS A 423 25.28 26.25 1.70
N HIS A 424 25.92 25.25 2.30
CA HIS A 424 26.08 23.92 1.75
C HIS A 424 24.83 23.09 2.04
N ARG A 425 24.22 22.56 0.98
CA ARG A 425 22.95 21.85 1.07
C ARG A 425 23.16 20.38 0.72
N THR A 426 22.48 19.52 1.46
CA THR A 426 22.18 18.17 1.03
C THR A 426 20.69 18.05 0.72
N THR A 427 20.32 17.06 -0.09
CA THR A 427 18.93 16.83 -0.51
C THR A 427 18.66 15.35 -0.70
N SER A 428 17.42 14.94 -0.46
CA SER A 428 16.95 13.59 -0.82
C SER A 428 15.93 13.70 -1.95
N PHE A 429 15.78 12.67 -2.76
CA PHE A 429 14.64 12.55 -3.66
C PHE A 429 13.74 11.40 -3.21
N SER A 430 12.46 11.52 -3.52
CA SER A 430 11.45 10.50 -3.25
C SER A 430 10.73 10.15 -4.54
N VAL A 431 10.46 8.86 -4.72
CA VAL A 431 9.81 8.32 -5.91
C VAL A 431 8.67 7.44 -5.44
N LEU A 432 7.50 7.63 -6.04
CA LEU A 432 6.33 6.78 -5.87
C LEU A 432 6.23 5.90 -7.11
N LEU A 433 6.47 4.60 -6.92
CA LEU A 433 6.37 3.58 -7.95
C LEU A 433 4.99 2.92 -7.89
N LYS A 434 4.37 2.75 -9.06
CA LYS A 434 3.07 2.08 -9.25
C LYS A 434 3.12 1.17 -10.46
N GLU A 435 2.09 0.34 -10.62
CA GLU A 435 1.89 -0.52 -11.79
C GLU A 435 1.04 0.19 -12.85
N GLU A 436 1.28 -0.08 -14.13
CA GLU A 436 0.56 0.54 -15.26
C GLU A 436 -0.97 0.34 -15.21
N LYS A 437 -1.47 -0.66 -14.48
CA LYS A 437 -2.88 -0.85 -14.11
C LYS A 437 -3.54 0.41 -13.57
N THR A 438 -2.82 1.22 -12.78
CA THR A 438 -3.35 2.48 -12.24
C THR A 438 -3.60 3.50 -13.35
N ARG A 439 -2.75 3.54 -14.39
CA ARG A 439 -2.90 4.42 -15.55
C ARG A 439 -4.03 3.98 -16.46
N MET A 440 -4.22 2.67 -16.63
CA MET A 440 -5.40 2.14 -17.32
C MET A 440 -6.68 2.63 -16.66
N ARG A 441 -6.79 2.47 -15.33
CA ARG A 441 -7.95 3.00 -14.58
C ARG A 441 -8.08 4.52 -14.73
N ILE A 442 -6.99 5.28 -14.62
CA ILE A 442 -7.04 6.74 -14.78
C ILE A 442 -7.53 7.10 -16.18
N SER A 443 -7.08 6.40 -17.22
CA SER A 443 -7.54 6.57 -18.60
C SER A 443 -9.05 6.29 -18.73
N ASP A 444 -9.54 5.21 -18.12
CA ASP A 444 -10.97 4.88 -18.10
C ASP A 444 -11.79 5.93 -17.34
N GLU A 445 -11.29 6.44 -16.22
CA GLU A 445 -11.91 7.53 -15.48
C GLU A 445 -11.93 8.83 -16.28
N ILE A 446 -10.86 9.12 -17.03
CA ILE A 446 -10.80 10.27 -17.93
C ILE A 446 -11.80 10.09 -19.08
N LYS A 447 -11.87 8.91 -19.69
CA LYS A 447 -12.82 8.58 -20.76
C LYS A 447 -14.26 8.73 -20.26
N LYS A 448 -14.60 8.09 -19.14
CA LYS A 448 -15.91 8.23 -18.48
C LYS A 448 -16.22 9.67 -18.12
N LYS A 449 -15.24 10.44 -17.65
CA LYS A 449 -15.42 11.88 -17.38
C LYS A 449 -15.70 12.67 -18.65
N ARG A 450 -15.16 12.29 -19.81
CA ARG A 450 -15.47 12.92 -21.10
C ARG A 450 -16.85 12.50 -21.60
N ASP A 451 -17.18 11.22 -21.52
CA ASP A 451 -18.48 10.69 -21.93
C ASP A 451 -19.61 11.31 -21.08
N ASN A 452 -19.35 11.57 -19.80
CA ASN A 452 -20.28 12.26 -18.90
C ASN A 452 -20.34 13.78 -19.10
N ARG A 453 -19.45 14.40 -19.90
CA ARG A 453 -19.59 15.83 -20.20
C ARG A 453 -20.79 16.01 -21.10
N LYS A 454 -21.66 16.95 -20.74
CA LYS A 454 -22.77 17.36 -21.58
C LYS A 454 -22.23 17.82 -22.94
N LEU A 455 -22.92 17.43 -24.01
CA LEU A 455 -22.63 17.91 -25.36
C LEU A 455 -22.78 19.44 -25.39
N TRP A 456 -21.90 20.13 -26.11
CA TRP A 456 -22.06 21.56 -26.33
C TRP A 456 -23.30 21.81 -27.19
N VAL A 457 -24.17 22.71 -26.73
CA VAL A 457 -25.40 23.12 -27.42
C VAL A 457 -25.25 24.59 -27.80
N ALA A 458 -25.62 24.95 -29.03
CA ALA A 458 -25.51 26.32 -29.54
C ALA A 458 -26.29 27.34 -28.68
N LEU A 459 -27.50 26.98 -28.26
CA LEU A 459 -28.36 27.77 -27.37
C LEU A 459 -28.59 26.97 -26.08
N PRO A 460 -27.75 27.13 -25.05
CA PRO A 460 -27.89 26.37 -23.82
C PRO A 460 -28.95 26.98 -22.89
N ASP A 461 -29.80 26.14 -22.31
CA ASP A 461 -30.73 26.54 -21.25
C ASP A 461 -29.97 26.88 -19.96
N ARG A 462 -29.61 28.15 -19.81
CA ARG A 462 -28.99 28.66 -18.58
C ARG A 462 -30.10 29.03 -17.61
N PRO A 463 -30.06 28.56 -16.36
CA PRO A 463 -31.06 28.96 -15.38
C PRO A 463 -30.98 30.47 -15.14
N VAL A 464 -32.13 31.13 -15.07
CA VAL A 464 -32.20 32.52 -14.63
C VAL A 464 -31.84 32.55 -13.15
N THR A 465 -30.65 33.05 -12.82
CA THR A 465 -30.10 33.00 -11.45
C THR A 465 -30.70 34.04 -10.51
N SER A 466 -31.53 34.97 -11.02
CA SER A 466 -32.15 36.03 -10.23
C SER A 466 -33.60 35.68 -9.95
N GLN A 467 -33.96 35.59 -8.67
CA GLN A 467 -35.35 35.45 -8.24
C GLN A 467 -35.97 36.84 -7.99
N ARG A 468 -37.14 37.08 -8.58
CA ARG A 468 -37.99 38.26 -8.27
C ARG A 468 -39.29 37.77 -7.65
N GLN A 469 -39.92 38.60 -6.83
CA GLN A 469 -41.18 38.28 -6.14
C GLN A 469 -42.41 38.41 -7.05
N TYR A 470 -42.22 38.75 -8.33
CA TYR A 470 -43.26 38.90 -9.32
C TYR A 470 -42.80 38.33 -10.66
N CYS A 471 -43.75 37.83 -11.46
CA CYS A 471 -43.49 37.37 -12.82
C CYS A 471 -43.16 38.55 -13.73
N LEU A 472 -42.15 38.38 -14.60
CA LEU A 472 -41.76 39.40 -15.58
C LEU A 472 -42.38 39.14 -16.96
N TRP A 473 -42.67 37.88 -17.24
CA TRP A 473 -43.32 37.34 -18.43
C TRP A 473 -44.09 36.09 -18.04
#